data_AF-A0A534HDA9-F1
#
_entry.id   AF-A0A534HDA9-F1
#
_cell.length_a   1.000
_cell.length_b   1.000
_cell.length_c   1.000
_cell.angle_alpha   90.00
_cell.angle_beta   90.00
_cell.angle_gamma   90.00
#
_symmetry.space_group_name_H-M   'P 1'
#
loop_
_entity.id
_entity.type
_entity.pdbx_description
1 polymer ?
#
loop_
_entity_poly.entity_id
_entity_poly.type
_entity_poly.pdbx_seq_one_letter_code
_entity_poly.pdbx_strand_id
1 'polypeptide(L)'
;MSEVVGETAPVNATSELLAAELEAYNRAFCELELPWRWDAQTLRHLVSVAPDRDVVGAYVERNQPHLLRVYEKAFLRNLVLSAKDRCLQD
;
A
#
# COMPACT_ATOMS: atom_id res chain seq x y z
N MET A 1 -9.30 -45.52 9.73
CA MET A 1 -10.41 -44.95 8.93
C MET A 1 -10.90 -43.73 9.68
N SER A 2 -10.52 -42.49 9.39
CA SER A 2 -10.01 -41.93 8.14
C SER A 2 -9.11 -40.72 8.43
N GLU A 3 -8.02 -40.64 7.68
CA GLU A 3 -7.29 -39.40 7.40
C GLU A 3 -8.15 -38.50 6.51
N VAL A 4 -8.21 -37.19 6.80
CA VAL A 4 -7.99 -36.15 5.78
C VAL A 4 -7.33 -34.96 6.46
N VAL A 5 -6.01 -34.91 6.33
CA VAL A 5 -5.22 -33.68 6.44
C VAL A 5 -5.70 -32.72 5.34
N GLY A 6 -6.15 -31.53 5.73
CA GLY A 6 -6.59 -30.48 4.82
C GLY A 6 -5.90 -29.17 5.21
N GLU A 7 -4.58 -29.13 5.07
CA GLU A 7 -3.81 -27.89 5.10
C GLU A 7 -4.25 -26.99 3.93
N THR A 8 -5.21 -26.10 4.19
CA THR A 8 -5.51 -24.97 3.30
C THR A 8 -5.28 -23.67 4.05
N ALA A 9 -4.02 -23.33 4.33
CA ALA A 9 -3.70 -22.02 4.90
C ALA A 9 -2.28 -21.53 4.54
N PRO A 10 -2.10 -21.06 3.29
CA PRO A 10 -1.33 -19.82 3.15
C PRO A 10 -2.01 -18.72 2.31
N VAL A 11 -3.06 -19.05 1.54
CA VAL A 11 -3.70 -18.07 0.63
C VAL A 11 -4.49 -16.96 1.35
N ASN A 12 -4.97 -17.22 2.57
CA ASN A 12 -5.70 -16.23 3.36
C ASN A 12 -4.75 -15.28 4.12
N ALA A 13 -3.68 -15.81 4.70
CA ALA A 13 -2.68 -15.04 5.44
C ALA A 13 -2.02 -13.94 4.58
N THR A 14 -1.72 -14.23 3.32
CA THR A 14 -1.20 -13.20 2.39
C THR A 14 -2.23 -12.12 2.09
N SER A 15 -3.51 -12.47 2.01
CA SER A 15 -4.60 -11.51 1.79
C SER A 15 -4.84 -10.63 3.01
N GLU A 16 -4.72 -11.18 4.22
CA GLU A 16 -4.83 -10.44 5.48
C GLU A 16 -3.65 -9.48 5.69
N LEU A 17 -2.42 -9.91 5.38
CA LEU A 17 -1.24 -9.03 5.40
C LEU A 17 -1.36 -7.88 4.39
N LEU A 18 -1.88 -8.16 3.19
CA LEU A 18 -2.15 -7.13 2.18
C LEU A 18 -3.25 -6.16 2.63
N ALA A 19 -4.29 -6.66 3.31
CA ALA A 19 -5.36 -5.81 3.86
C ALA A 19 -4.83 -4.91 4.98
N ALA A 20 -3.99 -5.43 5.87
CA ALA A 20 -3.34 -4.65 6.92
C ALA A 20 -2.41 -3.57 6.34
N GLU A 21 -1.61 -3.92 5.33
CA GLU A 21 -0.75 -2.94 4.65
C GLU A 21 -1.57 -1.86 3.94
N LEU A 22 -2.68 -2.23 3.30
CA LEU A 22 -3.59 -1.31 2.65
C LEU A 22 -4.26 -0.34 3.65
N GLU A 23 -4.72 -0.86 4.79
CA GLU A 23 -5.29 -0.02 5.85
C GLU A 23 -4.25 0.98 6.37
N ALA A 24 -3.01 0.55 6.59
CA ALA A 24 -1.93 1.43 7.01
C ALA A 24 -1.67 2.56 5.99
N TYR A 25 -1.68 2.25 4.69
CA TYR A 25 -1.60 3.28 3.63
C TYR A 25 -2.79 4.23 3.64
N ASN A 26 -4.02 3.70 3.73
CA ASN A 26 -5.23 4.53 3.73
C ASN A 26 -5.30 5.45 4.96
N ARG A 27 -4.88 4.96 6.14
CA ARG A 27 -4.72 5.81 7.33
C ARG A 27 -3.67 6.88 7.13
N ALA A 28 -2.51 6.54 6.57
CA ALA A 28 -1.47 7.51 6.24
C ALA A 28 -1.96 8.59 5.28
N PHE A 29 -2.76 8.25 4.27
CA PHE A 29 -3.37 9.23 3.37
C PHE A 29 -4.36 10.15 4.10
N CYS A 30 -5.18 9.57 4.98
CA CYS A 30 -6.12 10.34 5.80
C CYS A 30 -5.40 11.33 6.72
N GLU A 31 -4.32 10.92 7.38
CA GLU A 31 -3.49 11.78 8.23
C GLU A 31 -2.84 12.93 7.44
N LEU A 32 -2.42 12.65 6.20
CA LEU A 32 -1.83 13.63 5.29
C LEU A 32 -2.88 14.46 4.55
N GLU A 33 -4.18 14.27 4.86
CA GLU A 33 -5.32 14.90 4.19
C GLU A 33 -5.31 14.72 2.66
N LEU A 34 -4.70 13.62 2.20
CA LEU A 34 -4.65 13.27 0.79
C LEU A 34 -5.99 12.63 0.39
N PRO A 35 -6.63 13.08 -0.70
CA PRO A 35 -7.90 12.52 -1.18
C PRO A 35 -7.71 11.16 -1.88
N TRP A 36 -6.66 10.42 -1.53
CA TRP A 36 -6.31 9.14 -2.13
C TRP A 36 -6.89 8.00 -1.32
N ARG A 37 -7.44 7.02 -2.02
CA ARG A 37 -7.88 5.77 -1.42
C ARG A 37 -7.47 4.63 -2.31
N TRP A 38 -6.76 3.67 -1.76
CA TRP A 38 -6.35 2.47 -2.49
C TRP A 38 -7.19 1.28 -2.04
N ASP A 39 -7.52 0.45 -3.03
CA ASP A 39 -8.12 -0.87 -2.85
C ASP A 39 -7.08 -1.98 -3.05
N ALA A 40 -7.38 -3.19 -2.59
CA ALA A 40 -6.43 -4.30 -2.61
C ALA A 40 -5.93 -4.61 -4.03
N GLN A 41 -6.78 -4.39 -5.05
CA GLN A 41 -6.40 -4.52 -6.45
C GLN A 41 -5.37 -3.45 -6.86
N THR A 42 -5.58 -2.21 -6.46
CA THR A 42 -4.64 -1.09 -6.72
C THR A 42 -3.30 -1.36 -6.08
N LEU A 43 -3.27 -1.76 -4.81
CA LEU A 43 -2.02 -2.09 -4.12
C LEU A 43 -1.29 -3.26 -4.79
N ARG A 44 -1.99 -4.36 -5.12
CA ARG A 44 -1.39 -5.51 -5.83
C ARG A 44 -0.81 -5.10 -7.19
N HIS A 45 -1.54 -4.30 -7.95
CA HIS A 45 -1.06 -3.79 -9.23
C HIS A 45 0.19 -2.91 -9.04
N LEU A 46 0.16 -1.97 -8.07
CA LEU A 46 1.30 -1.10 -7.77
C LEU A 46 2.54 -1.89 -7.34
N VAL A 47 2.39 -2.89 -6.46
CA VAL A 47 3.49 -3.78 -6.05
C VAL A 47 4.04 -4.58 -7.24
N SER A 48 3.17 -5.00 -8.17
CA SER A 48 3.59 -5.72 -9.37
C SER A 48 4.35 -4.85 -10.38
N VAL A 49 4.05 -3.54 -10.45
CA VAL A 49 4.69 -2.61 -11.41
C VAL A 49 5.84 -1.82 -10.80
N ALA A 50 5.98 -1.81 -9.47
CA ALA A 50 7.02 -1.09 -8.75
C ALA A 50 8.10 -2.07 -8.22
N PRO A 51 9.12 -2.40 -9.03
CA PRO A 51 10.17 -3.34 -8.63
C PRO A 51 10.99 -2.86 -7.41
N ASP A 52 11.06 -1.55 -7.18
CA ASP A 52 11.79 -0.94 -6.05
C ASP A 52 10.93 -0.80 -4.77
N ARG A 53 9.74 -1.42 -4.72
CA ARG A 53 8.72 -1.19 -3.67
C ARG A 53 8.25 0.27 -3.56
N ASP A 54 8.54 1.11 -4.54
CA ASP A 54 8.11 2.51 -4.59
C ASP A 54 6.67 2.66 -5.12
N VAL A 55 5.72 2.02 -4.43
CA VAL A 55 4.30 2.00 -4.83
C VAL A 55 3.68 3.40 -4.87
N VAL A 56 4.08 4.26 -3.94
CA VAL A 56 3.58 5.64 -3.84
C VAL A 56 4.09 6.48 -5.00
N GLY A 57 5.39 6.44 -5.30
CA GLY A 57 5.94 7.20 -6.41
C GLY A 57 5.37 6.74 -7.76
N ALA A 58 5.27 5.43 -7.98
CA ALA A 58 4.64 4.88 -9.18
C ALA A 58 3.16 5.28 -9.32
N TYR A 59 2.41 5.34 -8.21
CA TYR A 59 1.03 5.81 -8.21
C TYR A 59 0.94 7.29 -8.58
N VAL A 60 1.78 8.14 -7.96
CA VAL A 60 1.78 9.58 -8.20
C VAL A 60 2.18 9.91 -9.64
N GLU A 61 3.21 9.26 -10.18
CA GLU A 61 3.63 9.44 -11.58
C GLU A 61 2.52 9.12 -12.59
N ARG A 62 1.73 8.07 -12.32
CA ARG A 62 0.71 7.59 -13.25
C ARG A 62 -0.64 8.29 -13.07
N ASN A 63 -1.08 8.51 -11.83
CA ASN A 63 -2.44 8.96 -11.52
C ASN A 63 -2.48 10.44 -11.14
N GLN A 64 -1.39 11.00 -10.59
CA GLN A 64 -1.36 12.35 -10.05
C GLN A 64 -0.12 13.15 -10.53
N PRO A 65 0.19 13.19 -11.84
CA PRO A 65 1.40 13.83 -12.34
C PRO A 65 1.42 15.35 -12.07
N HIS A 66 0.26 15.95 -11.79
CA HIS A 66 0.19 17.36 -11.41
C HIS A 66 0.79 17.64 -10.03
N LEU A 67 0.77 16.68 -9.10
CA LEU A 67 1.43 16.85 -7.80
C LEU A 67 2.95 16.86 -7.93
N LEU A 68 3.49 16.19 -8.95
CA LEU A 68 4.93 16.21 -9.25
C LEU A 68 5.44 17.58 -9.74
N ARG A 69 4.54 18.51 -10.06
CA ARG A 69 4.91 19.90 -10.37
C ARG A 69 5.17 20.74 -9.12
N VAL A 70 4.61 20.32 -7.99
CA VAL A 70 4.66 21.05 -6.72
C VAL A 70 5.57 20.36 -5.73
N TYR A 71 5.55 19.03 -5.71
CA TYR A 71 6.31 18.20 -4.80
C TYR A 71 7.16 17.20 -5.56
N GLU A 72 8.39 16.97 -5.11
CA GLU A 72 9.20 15.91 -5.69
C GLU A 72 8.63 14.53 -5.39
N LYS A 73 8.78 13.60 -6.34
CA LYS A 73 8.35 12.20 -6.18
C LYS A 73 8.90 11.59 -4.89
N ALA A 74 10.21 11.76 -4.65
CA ALA A 74 10.88 11.23 -3.48
C ALA A 74 10.33 11.84 -2.17
N PHE A 75 9.96 13.12 -2.19
CA PHE A 75 9.35 13.77 -1.03
C PHE A 75 7.98 13.16 -0.71
N LEU A 76 7.08 13.05 -1.69
CA LEU A 76 5.74 12.47 -1.48
C LEU A 76 5.81 11.02 -1.01
N ARG A 77 6.71 10.23 -1.61
CA ARG A 77 7.01 8.87 -1.15
C ARG A 77 7.38 8.85 0.33
N ASN A 78 8.40 9.61 0.73
CA ASN A 78 8.90 9.61 2.10
C ASN A 78 7.85 10.15 3.08
N LEU A 79 7.05 11.11 2.67
CA LEU A 79 5.94 11.66 3.47
C LEU A 79 4.92 10.57 3.79
N VAL A 80 4.44 9.84 2.79
CA VAL A 80 3.49 8.74 2.96
C VAL A 80 4.09 7.60 3.79
N LEU A 81 5.34 7.21 3.52
CA LEU A 81 5.99 6.13 4.27
C LEU A 81 6.18 6.49 5.75
N SER A 82 6.54 7.75 6.04
CA SER A 82 6.65 8.24 7.41
C SER A 82 5.31 8.25 8.13
N ALA A 83 4.22 8.62 7.45
CA ALA A 83 2.87 8.57 8.00
C ALA A 83 2.40 7.12 8.22
N LYS A 84 2.72 6.21 7.30
CA LYS A 84 2.43 4.78 7.45
C LYS A 84 3.14 4.18 8.67
N ASP A 85 4.40 4.55 8.90
CA ASP A 85 5.18 4.09 10.04
C ASP A 85 4.54 4.53 11.37
N ARG A 86 4.07 5.78 11.45
CA ARG A 86 3.31 6.26 12.62
C ARG A 86 2.03 5.46 12.86
N CYS A 87 1.27 5.17 11.80
CA CYS A 87 0.05 4.37 11.89
C CYS A 87 0.30 2.89 12.26
N LEU A 88 1.52 2.38 12.12
CA LEU A 88 1.92 1.04 12.56
C LEU A 88 2.37 1.00 14.03
N GLN A 89 2.68 2.17 14.60
CA GLN A 89 3.14 2.33 15.99
C GLN A 89 1.98 2.64 16.96
N ASP A 90 0.81 2.99 16.44
CA ASP A 90 -0.44 3.34 17.15
C ASP A 90 -1.42 2.15 17.20
#